data_AF-A0A1S8XNM2-F1
#
_entry.id   AF-A0A1S8XNM2-F1
#
_cell.length_a   1.000
_cell.length_b   1.000
_cell.length_c   1.000
_cell.angle_alpha   90.00
_cell.angle_beta   90.00
_cell.angle_gamma   90.00
#
_symmetry.space_group_name_H-M   'P 1'
#
loop_
_entity.id
_entity.type
_entity.pdbx_description
1 polymer ?
#
loop_
_entity_poly.entity_id
_entity_poly.type
_entity_poly.pdbx_seq_one_letter_code
_entity_poly.pdbx_strand_id
1 'polypeptide(L)'
;MLMSLPTGQGARAPGLRAFVAAILAVVGVISCVLGFVRSVRDVVQFNAEIGDCVADEAVDDTRIVSCEDAAARRRVVYREIRPSPVTEEVLYETCSGSPTADYVLWKTFEGSRVLIMCLETLRP
;
A
#
# COMPACT_ATOMS: atom_id res chain seq x y z
N MET A 1 -51.02 -54.15 -25.44
CA MET A 1 -50.86 -52.71 -25.71
C MET A 1 -50.83 -51.96 -24.40
N LEU A 2 -49.67 -51.43 -24.00
CA LEU A 2 -49.53 -50.40 -22.97
C LEU A 2 -48.32 -49.56 -23.39
N MET A 3 -48.60 -48.29 -23.71
CA MET A 3 -47.68 -47.25 -24.13
C MET A 3 -47.12 -46.51 -22.90
N SER A 4 -45.88 -46.02 -23.05
CA SER A 4 -45.27 -44.84 -22.36
C SER A 4 -44.93 -44.99 -20.87
N LEU A 5 -43.78 -44.52 -20.36
CA LEU A 5 -43.15 -43.20 -20.52
C LEU A 5 -41.60 -43.26 -20.40
N PRO A 6 -40.86 -42.33 -21.04
CA PRO A 6 -39.43 -42.17 -20.85
C PRO A 6 -39.12 -41.50 -19.50
N THR A 7 -38.18 -42.10 -18.77
CA THR A 7 -37.60 -41.57 -17.53
C THR A 7 -36.92 -40.24 -17.83
N GLY A 8 -37.47 -39.14 -17.29
CA GLY A 8 -36.89 -37.81 -17.39
C GLY A 8 -35.47 -37.79 -16.85
N GLN A 9 -34.50 -37.54 -17.74
CA GLN A 9 -33.14 -37.20 -17.36
C GLN A 9 -33.15 -35.86 -16.62
N GLY A 10 -33.02 -35.91 -15.30
CA GLY A 10 -32.71 -34.76 -14.48
C GLY A 10 -31.30 -34.27 -14.82
N ALA A 11 -31.21 -33.31 -15.74
CA ALA A 11 -30.01 -32.55 -16.02
C ALA A 11 -29.58 -31.80 -14.75
N ARG A 12 -28.70 -32.41 -13.95
CA ARG A 12 -28.00 -31.71 -12.87
C ARG A 12 -27.07 -30.69 -13.53
N ALA A 13 -27.53 -29.45 -13.61
CA ALA A 13 -26.74 -28.34 -14.14
C ALA A 13 -25.40 -28.25 -13.36
N PRO A 14 -24.26 -28.57 -13.99
CA PRO A 14 -22.95 -28.42 -13.36
C PRO A 14 -22.52 -26.94 -13.29
N GLY A 15 -23.37 -26.03 -13.77
CA GLY A 15 -23.02 -24.66 -14.08
C GLY A 15 -22.71 -23.79 -12.87
N LEU A 16 -23.47 -23.89 -11.77
CA LEU A 16 -23.37 -22.89 -10.70
C LEU A 16 -22.04 -22.98 -9.92
N ARG A 17 -21.60 -24.20 -9.59
CA ARG A 17 -20.34 -24.41 -8.85
C ARG A 17 -19.11 -24.17 -9.73
N ALA A 18 -19.18 -24.51 -11.00
CA ALA A 18 -18.13 -24.22 -11.96
C ALA A 18 -18.00 -22.71 -12.22
N PHE A 19 -19.13 -21.98 -12.30
CA PHE A 19 -19.13 -20.51 -12.42
C PHE A 19 -18.51 -19.83 -11.19
N VAL A 20 -18.87 -20.27 -9.98
CA VAL A 20 -18.31 -19.69 -8.75
C VAL A 20 -16.80 -19.96 -8.64
N ALA A 21 -16.35 -21.16 -9.00
CA ALA A 21 -14.92 -21.47 -9.02
C ALA A 21 -14.16 -20.63 -10.06
N ALA A 22 -14.73 -20.43 -11.24
CA ALA A 22 -14.14 -19.58 -12.28
C ALA A 22 -14.04 -18.12 -11.84
N ILE A 23 -15.09 -17.58 -11.21
CA ILE A 23 -15.10 -16.20 -10.69
C ILE A 23 -14.04 -16.06 -9.58
N LEU A 24 -13.96 -16.99 -8.64
CA LEU A 24 -12.96 -16.94 -7.57
C LEU A 24 -11.53 -17.04 -8.10
N ALA A 25 -11.27 -17.86 -9.12
CA ALA A 25 -9.96 -17.93 -9.76
C ALA A 25 -9.59 -16.61 -10.44
N VAL A 26 -10.54 -16.00 -11.16
CA VAL A 26 -10.32 -14.70 -11.81
C VAL A 26 -10.10 -13.60 -10.77
N VAL A 27 -10.91 -13.56 -9.70
CA VAL A 27 -10.74 -12.60 -8.61
C VAL A 27 -9.41 -12.82 -7.88
N GLY A 28 -8.99 -14.07 -7.66
CA GLY A 28 -7.70 -14.39 -7.07
C GLY A 28 -6.53 -13.90 -7.93
N VAL A 29 -6.58 -14.13 -9.24
CA VAL A 29 -5.56 -13.63 -10.19
C VAL A 29 -5.55 -12.11 -10.23
N ILE A 30 -6.72 -11.45 -10.29
CA ILE A 30 -6.82 -9.99 -10.25
C ILE A 30 -6.25 -9.45 -8.94
N SER A 31 -6.56 -10.06 -7.80
CA SER A 31 -6.01 -9.67 -6.50
C SER A 31 -4.51 -9.86 -6.42
N CYS A 32 -3.95 -10.96 -6.97
CA CYS A 32 -2.51 -11.17 -7.06
C CYS A 32 -1.82 -10.14 -7.95
N VAL A 33 -2.39 -9.84 -9.12
CA VAL A 33 -1.83 -8.85 -10.05
C VAL A 33 -1.96 -7.44 -9.48
N LEU A 34 -3.09 -7.08 -8.88
CA LEU A 34 -3.28 -5.79 -8.22
C LEU A 34 -2.38 -5.64 -6.98
N GLY A 35 -2.20 -6.70 -6.19
CA GLY A 35 -1.28 -6.72 -5.06
C GLY A 35 0.17 -6.55 -5.50
N PHE A 36 0.58 -7.27 -6.55
CA PHE A 36 1.91 -7.14 -7.15
C PHE A 36 2.13 -5.75 -7.78
N VAL A 37 1.17 -5.21 -8.51
CA VAL A 37 1.29 -3.86 -9.12
C VAL A 37 1.29 -2.75 -8.06
N ARG A 38 0.55 -2.90 -6.95
CA ARG A 38 0.66 -1.99 -5.80
C ARG A 38 2.05 -2.08 -5.16
N SER A 39 2.53 -3.30 -4.90
CA SER A 39 3.86 -3.55 -4.33
C SER A 39 5.00 -2.98 -5.17
N VAL A 40 4.96 -3.10 -6.50
CA VAL A 40 5.99 -2.53 -7.39
C VAL A 40 5.88 -1.00 -7.51
N ARG A 41 4.68 -0.42 -7.39
CA ARG A 41 4.51 1.05 -7.39
C ARG A 41 4.96 1.70 -6.08
N ASP A 42 4.76 1.03 -4.94
CA ASP A 42 5.26 1.50 -3.64
C ASP A 42 6.80 1.57 -3.59
N VAL A 43 7.48 0.66 -4.29
CA VAL A 43 8.95 0.70 -4.44
C VAL A 43 9.41 1.87 -5.31
N VAL A 44 8.64 2.26 -6.33
CA VAL A 44 9.06 3.22 -7.36
C VAL A 44 8.76 4.68 -6.99
N GLN A 45 7.76 4.97 -6.16
CA GLN A 45 7.42 6.36 -5.79
C GLN A 45 6.86 6.45 -4.37
N PHE A 46 7.75 6.38 -3.37
CA PHE A 46 7.41 6.89 -2.05
C PHE A 46 7.33 8.43 -2.11
N ASN A 47 6.14 8.95 -2.37
CA ASN A 47 5.88 10.40 -2.45
C ASN A 47 4.79 10.76 -1.45
N ALA A 48 5.07 10.56 -0.17
CA ALA A 48 4.16 10.97 0.89
C ALA A 48 4.05 12.50 0.91
N GLU A 49 2.82 12.99 1.02
CA GLU A 49 2.48 14.41 1.14
C GLU A 49 2.33 14.82 2.61
N ILE A 50 2.32 16.13 2.88
CA ILE A 50 2.07 16.63 4.22
C ILE A 50 0.64 16.25 4.62
N GLY A 51 0.49 15.60 5.77
CA GLY A 51 -0.76 15.06 6.27
C GLY A 51 -0.93 13.57 6.04
N ASP A 52 -0.12 12.95 5.17
CA ASP A 52 -0.19 11.50 4.96
C ASP A 52 0.26 10.75 6.20
N CYS A 53 -0.44 9.65 6.49
CA CYS A 53 -0.08 8.74 7.56
C CYS A 53 0.77 7.60 7.02
N VAL A 54 1.75 7.19 7.82
CA VAL A 54 2.67 6.13 7.48
C VAL A 54 2.62 5.03 8.53
N ALA A 55 2.61 3.79 8.04
CA ALA A 55 2.86 2.62 8.85
C ALA A 55 4.36 2.36 8.84
N ASP A 56 4.93 2.25 10.03
CA ASP A 56 6.34 1.96 10.23
C ASP A 56 6.48 0.49 10.62
N GLU A 57 7.02 -0.32 9.71
CA GLU A 57 7.45 -1.68 10.00
C GLU A 57 8.99 -1.80 9.94
N ALA A 58 9.67 -0.98 9.12
CA ALA A 58 11.13 -0.74 9.11
C ALA A 58 11.50 0.54 8.32
N VAL A 59 12.73 1.05 8.48
CA VAL A 59 13.27 2.26 7.79
C VAL A 59 13.17 2.15 6.26
N ASP A 60 13.28 0.93 5.73
CA ASP A 60 13.19 0.64 4.29
C ASP A 60 11.78 0.23 3.81
N ASP A 61 10.88 -0.12 4.73
CA ASP A 61 9.51 -0.62 4.49
C ASP A 61 8.45 0.33 5.04
N THR A 62 8.74 1.63 5.09
CA THR A 62 7.70 2.61 5.36
C THR A 62 6.66 2.51 4.25
N ARG A 63 5.36 2.46 4.59
CA ARG A 63 4.24 2.50 3.64
C ARG A 63 3.24 3.59 3.96
N ILE A 64 2.72 4.27 2.94
CA ILE A 64 1.65 5.26 3.11
C ILE A 64 0.35 4.50 3.36
N VAL A 65 -0.35 4.83 4.44
CA VAL A 65 -1.60 4.20 4.86
C VAL A 65 -2.66 5.27 5.15
N SER A 66 -3.91 4.85 5.25
CA SER A 66 -4.95 5.74 5.79
C SER A 66 -4.63 6.10 7.24
N CYS A 67 -4.88 7.34 7.64
CA CYS A 67 -4.75 7.76 9.05
C CYS A 67 -5.74 7.05 10.00
N GLU A 68 -6.81 6.48 9.45
CA GLU A 68 -7.78 5.67 10.20
C GLU A 68 -7.34 4.21 10.35
N ASP A 69 -6.27 3.81 9.67
CA ASP A 69 -5.73 2.45 9.75
C ASP A 69 -5.08 2.22 11.11
N ALA A 70 -5.33 1.06 11.73
CA ALA A 70 -4.70 0.68 13.00
C ALA A 70 -3.17 0.55 12.88
N ALA A 71 -2.65 0.38 11.65
CA ALA A 71 -1.23 0.39 11.34
C ALA A 71 -0.64 1.81 11.22
N ALA A 72 -1.45 2.88 11.19
CA ALA A 72 -0.94 4.25 11.14
C ALA A 72 -0.21 4.58 12.45
N ARG A 73 1.11 4.80 12.36
CA ARG A 73 1.96 5.11 13.52
C ARG A 73 2.45 6.54 13.52
N ARG A 74 2.65 7.13 12.34
CA ARG A 74 3.17 8.49 12.21
C ARG A 74 2.45 9.23 11.10
N ARG A 75 2.57 10.56 11.12
CA ARG A 75 2.04 11.47 10.11
C ARG A 75 3.13 12.40 9.61
N VAL A 76 3.16 12.64 8.31
CA VAL A 76 4.07 13.61 7.70
C VAL A 76 3.61 15.01 8.06
N VAL A 77 4.46 15.76 8.77
CA VAL A 77 4.19 17.16 9.12
C VAL A 77 4.96 18.13 8.23
N TYR A 78 6.06 17.67 7.62
CA TYR A 78 6.82 18.44 6.66
C TYR A 78 7.58 17.52 5.70
N ARG A 79 7.84 18.01 4.49
CA ARG A 79 8.65 17.32 3.50
C ARG A 79 9.49 18.28 2.69
N GLU A 80 10.67 17.83 2.29
CA GLU A 80 11.55 18.58 1.40
C GLU A 80 12.36 17.63 0.50
N ILE A 81 12.56 18.03 -0.75
CA ILE A 81 13.44 17.30 -1.68
C ILE A 81 14.72 18.11 -1.83
N ARG A 82 15.87 17.50 -1.55
CA ARG A 82 17.19 18.10 -1.71
C ARG A 82 18.10 17.27 -2.63
N PRO A 83 19.14 17.85 -3.22
CA PRO A 83 20.22 17.08 -3.86
C PRO A 83 20.92 16.18 -2.83
N SER A 84 21.39 15.01 -3.27
CA SER A 84 22.28 14.16 -2.47
C SER A 84 23.75 14.60 -2.64
N PRO A 85 24.64 14.29 -1.67
CA PRO A 85 24.37 13.64 -0.39
C PRO A 85 23.76 14.60 0.64
N VAL A 86 23.01 14.05 1.60
CA VAL A 86 22.53 14.80 2.78
C VAL A 86 23.31 14.35 4.02
N THR A 87 23.68 15.29 4.89
CA THR A 87 24.29 14.99 6.20
C THR A 87 23.24 14.98 7.30
N GLU A 88 23.61 14.49 8.48
CA GLU A 88 22.73 14.52 9.65
C GLU A 88 22.36 15.96 10.05
N GLU A 89 23.28 16.93 9.89
CA GLU A 89 22.96 18.34 10.13
C GLU A 89 21.86 18.84 9.18
N VAL A 90 21.93 18.46 7.90
CA VAL A 90 20.92 18.85 6.90
C VAL A 90 19.54 18.27 7.25
N LEU A 91 19.50 17.02 7.74
CA LEU A 91 18.25 16.39 8.19
C LEU A 91 17.66 17.16 9.39
N TYR A 92 18.50 17.49 10.38
CA TYR A 92 18.08 18.23 11.56
C TYR A 92 17.59 19.64 11.22
N GLU A 93 18.35 20.40 10.43
CA GLU A 93 17.98 21.74 9.98
C GLU A 93 16.65 21.73 9.22
N THR A 94 16.46 20.75 8.33
CA THR A 94 15.23 20.63 7.53
C THR A 94 13.99 20.42 8.41
N CYS A 95 14.11 19.62 9.49
CA CYS A 95 12.99 19.37 10.40
C CYS A 95 12.89 20.35 11.58
N SER A 96 13.89 21.21 11.80
CA SER A 96 13.90 22.17 12.90
C SER A 96 12.71 23.14 12.91
N GLY A 97 12.14 23.43 11.74
CA GLY A 97 10.94 24.26 11.60
C GLY A 97 9.62 23.55 11.93
N SER A 98 9.66 22.24 12.21
CA SER A 98 8.49 21.41 12.51
C SER A 98 8.53 20.96 13.97
N PRO A 99 8.01 21.76 14.92
CA PRO A 99 8.14 21.46 16.35
C PRO A 99 7.38 20.22 16.81
N THR A 100 6.43 19.75 15.99
CA THR A 100 5.68 18.51 16.24
C THR A 100 6.38 17.27 15.68
N ALA A 101 7.44 17.41 14.88
CA ALA A 101 8.18 16.28 14.35
C ALA A 101 9.08 15.68 15.44
N ASP A 102 8.88 14.39 15.74
CA ASP A 102 9.72 13.61 16.66
C ASP A 102 10.55 12.55 15.93
N TYR A 103 10.37 12.40 14.61
CA TYR A 103 11.09 11.44 13.80
C TYR A 103 11.42 12.01 12.42
N VAL A 104 12.60 11.66 11.89
CA VAL A 104 13.04 12.07 10.54
C VAL A 104 13.27 10.82 9.71
N LEU A 105 12.57 10.74 8.58
CA LEU A 105 12.74 9.69 7.59
C LEU A 105 13.30 10.31 6.32
N TRP A 106 14.28 9.68 5.69
CA TRP A 106 14.78 10.14 4.40
C TRP A 106 14.93 8.97 3.43
N LYS A 107 14.71 9.25 2.15
CA LYS A 107 14.83 8.27 1.06
C LYS A 107 15.52 8.88 -0.13
N THR A 108 16.54 8.19 -0.64
CA THR A 108 17.23 8.58 -1.87
C THR A 108 16.45 8.09 -3.08
N PHE A 109 16.23 8.97 -4.05
CA PHE A 109 15.65 8.65 -5.35
C PHE A 109 16.74 8.41 -6.40
N GLU A 110 16.35 7.75 -7.49
CA GLU A 110 17.13 7.75 -8.73
C GLU A 110 17.34 9.20 -9.22
N GLY A 111 18.60 9.56 -9.49
CA GLY A 111 18.97 10.91 -9.93
C GLY A 111 19.47 11.85 -8.84
N SER A 112 20.14 11.32 -7.79
CA SER A 112 20.86 12.10 -6.77
C SER A 112 19.99 13.12 -6.04
N ARG A 113 18.75 12.74 -5.73
CA ARG A 113 17.84 13.54 -4.88
C ARG A 113 17.45 12.72 -3.67
N VAL A 114 17.22 13.39 -2.56
CA VAL A 114 16.77 12.81 -1.31
C VAL A 114 15.48 13.49 -0.90
N LEU A 115 14.43 12.71 -0.64
CA LEU A 115 13.25 13.15 0.07
C LEU A 115 13.53 13.06 1.56
N ILE A 116 13.38 14.17 2.26
CA ILE A 116 13.40 14.26 3.72
C ILE A 116 11.95 14.47 4.16
N MET A 117 11.49 13.66 5.11
CA MET A 117 10.17 13.73 5.72
C MET A 117 10.34 13.87 7.22
N CYS A 118 9.69 14.88 7.77
CA CYS A 118 9.58 15.09 9.21
C CYS A 118 8.23 14.51 9.64
N LEU A 119 8.28 13.59 10.58
CA LEU A 119 7.16 12.77 11.00
C LEU A 119 6.82 13.06 12.46
N GLU A 120 5.52 13.19 12.74
CA GLU A 120 4.95 13.23 14.09
C GLU A 120 4.36 11.85 14.42
N THR A 121 4.66 11.33 15.61
CA THR A 121 4.08 10.10 16.12
C THR A 121 2.62 10.31 16.49
N LEU A 122 1.75 9.48 15.90
CA LEU A 122 0.34 9.43 16.27
C LEU A 122 0.22 8.74 17.63
N ARG A 123 -0.21 9.48 18.65
CA ARG A 123 -0.55 8.87 19.94
C ARG A 123 -1.84 8.05 19.75
N PRO A 124 -1.88 6.80 20.24
CA PRO A 124 -3.08 5.98 20.22
C PRO A 124 -4.20 6.54 21.09
#